data_AF-X0UY49-F1
#
_entry.id   AF-X0UY49-F1
#
_cell.length_a   1.000
_cell.length_b   1.000
_cell.length_c   1.000
_cell.angle_alpha   90.00
_cell.angle_beta   90.00
_cell.angle_gamma   90.00
#
_symmetry.space_group_name_H-M   'P 1'
#
loop_
_entity.id
_entity.type
_entity.pdbx_description
1 polymer ?
#
loop_
_entity_poly.entity_id
_entity_poly.type
_entity_poly.pdbx_seq_one_letter_code
_entity_poly.pdbx_strand_id
1 'polypeptide(L)'
;MKNVTHVLKQLYLEAPDKVSVHLLYSRQSDQAITYRELLHGSVRYAQALKQAGIRPGEVVILTLDHGEDLLTAFWGAILNG
;
A
#
# COMPACT_ATOMS: atom_id res chain seq x y z
N MET A 1 15.77 14.06 0.03
CA MET A 1 14.90 14.19 -1.15
C MET A 1 13.51 13.69 -0.78
N LYS A 2 12.45 14.50 -0.91
CA LYS A 2 11.07 14.02 -0.64
C LYS A 2 10.64 13.09 -1.77
N ASN A 3 10.24 11.87 -1.44
CA ASN A 3 9.62 10.92 -2.37
C ASN A 3 8.25 10.48 -1.82
N VAL A 4 7.56 9.65 -2.58
CA VAL A 4 6.21 9.22 -2.22
C VAL A 4 6.15 8.43 -0.90
N THR A 5 7.19 7.65 -0.59
CA THR A 5 7.24 6.87 0.67
C THR A 5 7.43 7.77 1.89
N HIS A 6 8.20 8.85 1.76
CA HIS A 6 8.30 9.87 2.82
C HIS A 6 6.96 10.57 3.07
N VAL A 7 6.24 10.95 2.00
CA VAL A 7 4.93 11.59 2.13
C VAL A 7 3.91 10.64 2.76
N LEU A 8 3.90 9.38 2.34
CA LEU A 8 3.01 8.36 2.90
C LEU A 8 3.27 8.15 4.40
N LYS A 9 4.54 8.05 4.80
CA LYS A 9 4.93 7.94 6.22
C LYS A 9 4.53 9.19 7.01
N GLN A 10 4.72 10.38 6.45
CA GLN A 10 4.34 11.64 7.10
C GLN A 10 2.83 11.68 7.36
N LEU A 11 2.01 11.34 6.36
CA LEU A 11 0.55 11.34 6.49
C LEU A 11 0.06 10.28 7.48
N TYR A 12 0.72 9.12 7.55
CA TYR A 12 0.45 8.13 8.59
C TYR A 12 0.72 8.68 10.01
N LEU A 13 1.77 9.47 10.19
CA LEU A 13 2.12 10.02 11.50
C LEU A 13 1.22 11.20 11.90
N GLU A 14 0.87 12.06 10.96
CA GLU A 14 0.12 13.30 11.22
C GLU A 14 -1.39 13.07 11.27
N ALA A 15 -1.92 12.22 10.39
CA ALA A 15 -3.36 12.01 10.22
C ALA A 15 -3.66 10.55 9.85
N PRO A 16 -3.34 9.58 10.73
CA PRO A 16 -3.44 8.15 10.41
C PRO A 16 -4.85 7.73 9.99
N ASP A 17 -5.88 8.31 10.61
CA ASP A 17 -7.27 7.92 10.40
C ASP A 17 -7.96 8.75 9.30
N LYS A 18 -7.20 9.62 8.62
CA LYS A 18 -7.70 10.31 7.43
C LYS A 18 -7.82 9.31 6.28
N VAL A 19 -8.98 9.33 5.61
CA VAL A 19 -9.22 8.51 4.43
C VAL A 19 -8.26 8.90 3.30
N SER A 20 -7.60 7.89 2.74
CA SER A 20 -6.60 8.01 1.69
C SER A 20 -7.12 7.53 0.33
N VAL A 21 -7.95 6.49 0.33
CA VAL A 21 -8.51 5.86 -0.87
C VAL A 21 -9.95 5.44 -0.58
N HIS A 22 -10.83 5.57 -1.58
CA HIS A 22 -12.12 4.90 -1.60
C HIS A 22 -12.08 3.81 -2.66
N LEU A 23 -12.24 2.55 -2.26
CA LEU A 23 -12.36 1.42 -3.17
C LEU A 23 -13.82 1.27 -3.59
N LEU A 24 -14.04 1.36 -4.89
CA LEU A 24 -15.37 1.27 -5.49
C LEU A 24 -15.65 -0.16 -5.92
N TYR A 25 -16.85 -0.64 -5.61
CA TYR A 25 -17.32 -1.98 -5.96
C TYR A 25 -18.68 -1.89 -6.65
N SER A 26 -18.94 -2.78 -7.62
CA SER A 26 -20.25 -2.81 -8.28
C SER A 26 -21.32 -3.30 -7.31
N ARG A 27 -22.40 -2.52 -7.16
CA ARG A 27 -23.58 -2.85 -6.33
C ARG A 27 -23.28 -3.05 -4.84
N GLN A 28 -22.16 -2.52 -4.35
CA GLN A 28 -21.80 -2.51 -2.93
C GLN A 28 -21.39 -1.09 -2.53
N SER A 29 -21.43 -0.80 -1.24
CA SER A 29 -20.92 0.47 -0.72
C SER A 29 -19.41 0.58 -0.90
N ASP A 30 -18.93 1.80 -1.13
CA ASP A 30 -17.50 2.08 -1.20
C ASP A 30 -16.82 1.72 0.13
N GLN A 31 -15.63 1.14 0.03
CA GLN A 31 -14.78 0.89 1.19
C GLN A 31 -13.76 2.02 1.33
N ALA A 32 -13.84 2.76 2.43
CA ALA A 32 -12.85 3.77 2.77
C ALA A 32 -11.61 3.10 3.38
N ILE A 33 -10.42 3.49 2.92
CA ILE A 33 -9.12 3.03 3.42
C ILE A 33 -8.37 4.25 3.98
N THR A 34 -8.07 4.22 5.27
CA THR A 34 -7.28 5.23 5.97
C THR A 34 -5.78 5.10 5.66
N TYR A 35 -5.00 6.15 5.92
CA TYR A 35 -3.53 6.06 5.80
C TYR A 35 -2.94 4.98 6.71
N ARG A 36 -3.56 4.75 7.88
CA ARG A 36 -3.19 3.67 8.79
C ARG A 36 -3.33 2.31 8.14
N GLU A 37 -4.50 2.00 7.62
CA GLU A 37 -4.81 0.71 6.97
C GLU A 37 -3.93 0.50 5.74
N LEU A 38 -3.82 1.53 4.89
CA LEU A 38 -2.96 1.48 3.70
C LEU A 38 -1.52 1.13 4.07
N LEU A 39 -0.91 1.85 5.02
CA LEU A 39 0.49 1.62 5.37
C LEU A 39 0.70 0.27 6.07
N HIS A 40 -0.22 -0.13 6.95
CA HIS A 40 -0.17 -1.44 7.61
C HIS A 40 -0.22 -2.59 6.61
N GLY A 41 -1.16 -2.54 5.65
CA GLY A 41 -1.23 -3.54 4.57
C GLY A 41 0.03 -3.54 3.70
N SER A 42 0.50 -2.36 3.33
CA SER A 42 1.68 -2.20 2.47
C SER A 42 2.95 -2.75 3.11
N VAL A 43 3.14 -2.52 4.41
CA VAL A 43 4.30 -3.05 5.15
C VAL A 43 4.29 -4.58 5.18
N ARG A 44 3.11 -5.22 5.26
CA ARG A 44 3.03 -6.70 5.19
C ARG A 44 3.57 -7.23 3.86
N TYR A 45 3.19 -6.62 2.73
CA TYR A 45 3.70 -7.00 1.42
C TYR A 45 5.18 -6.68 1.24
N ALA A 46 5.65 -5.51 1.70
CA ALA A 46 7.07 -5.17 1.66
C ALA A 46 7.93 -6.19 2.44
N GLN A 47 7.45 -6.63 3.61
CA GLN A 47 8.11 -7.68 4.39
C GLN A 47 8.11 -9.03 3.67
N ALA A 48 6.98 -9.42 3.05
CA ALA A 48 6.89 -10.65 2.28
C ALA A 48 7.87 -10.67 1.09
N LEU A 49 7.96 -9.56 0.33
CA LEU A 49 8.91 -9.41 -0.77
C LEU A 49 10.36 -9.52 -0.29
N LYS A 50 10.69 -8.86 0.82
CA LYS A 50 12.01 -8.95 1.44
C LYS A 50 12.33 -10.38 1.89
N GLN A 51 11.38 -11.09 2.47
CA GLN A 51 11.54 -12.50 2.87
C GLN A 51 11.72 -13.43 1.67
N ALA A 52 11.08 -13.11 0.53
CA ALA A 52 11.28 -13.80 -0.74
C ALA A 52 12.62 -13.46 -1.42
N GLY A 53 13.43 -12.56 -0.84
CA GLY A 53 14.74 -12.20 -1.36
C GLY A 53 14.73 -11.15 -2.48
N ILE A 54 13.58 -10.51 -2.73
CA ILE A 54 13.46 -9.46 -3.75
C ILE A 54 14.21 -8.22 -3.29
N ARG A 55 15.13 -7.75 -4.14
CA ARG A 55 16.00 -6.61 -3.84
C ARG A 55 15.45 -5.33 -4.46
N PRO A 56 15.85 -4.15 -3.93
CA PRO A 56 15.45 -2.89 -4.51
C PRO A 56 15.79 -2.78 -6.00
N GLY A 57 14.84 -2.30 -6.81
CA GLY A 57 14.97 -2.16 -8.25
C GLY A 57 14.65 -3.41 -9.07
N GLU A 58 14.35 -4.54 -8.45
CA GLU A 58 13.85 -5.73 -9.13
C GLU A 58 12.35 -5.60 -9.46
N VAL A 59 11.92 -6.17 -10.59
CA VAL A 59 10.54 -6.06 -11.08
C VAL A 59 9.63 -7.06 -10.37
N VAL A 60 8.52 -6.57 -9.81
CA VAL A 60 7.47 -7.38 -9.19
C VAL A 60 6.20 -7.31 -10.04
N ILE A 61 5.64 -8.47 -10.41
CA ILE A 61 4.37 -8.57 -11.13
C ILE A 61 3.25 -8.82 -10.10
N LEU A 62 2.20 -8.01 -10.14
CA LEU A 62 1.02 -8.16 -9.28
C LEU A 62 -0.16 -8.70 -10.10
N THR A 63 -0.54 -9.95 -9.82
CA THR A 63 -1.73 -10.59 -10.39
C THR A 63 -2.75 -10.84 -9.28
N LEU A 64 -3.51 -9.80 -8.95
CA LEU A 64 -4.51 -9.80 -7.88
C LEU A 64 -5.81 -9.19 -8.41
N ASP A 65 -6.94 -9.65 -7.88
CA ASP A 65 -8.24 -9.04 -8.17
C ASP A 65 -8.31 -7.61 -7.64
N HIS A 66 -9.21 -6.80 -8.21
CA HIS A 66 -9.46 -5.44 -7.74
C HIS A 66 -9.90 -5.45 -6.27
N GLY A 67 -9.13 -4.78 -5.42
CA GLY A 67 -9.44 -4.68 -3.99
C GLY A 67 -8.27 -4.17 -3.16
N GLU A 68 -8.41 -4.29 -1.84
CA GLU A 68 -7.43 -3.82 -0.86
C GLU A 68 -6.07 -4.52 -1.00
N ASP A 69 -6.05 -5.81 -1.31
CA ASP A 69 -4.82 -6.57 -1.49
C ASP A 69 -4.00 -6.06 -2.69
N LEU A 70 -4.64 -5.76 -3.82
CA LEU A 70 -3.97 -5.15 -4.97
C LEU A 70 -3.37 -3.78 -4.62
N LEU A 71 -4.15 -2.94 -3.93
CA LEU A 71 -3.72 -1.61 -3.50
C LEU A 71 -2.51 -1.70 -2.56
N THR A 72 -2.59 -2.55 -1.55
CA THR A 72 -1.54 -2.68 -0.52
C THR A 72 -0.31 -3.42 -1.05
N ALA A 73 -0.46 -4.37 -1.98
CA ALA A 73 0.67 -5.00 -2.66
C ALA A 73 1.45 -4.01 -3.53
N PHE A 74 0.76 -3.11 -4.24
CA PHE A 74 1.39 -2.04 -5.02
C PHE A 74 2.25 -1.13 -4.16
N TRP A 75 1.69 -0.62 -3.06
CA TRP A 75 2.43 0.22 -2.13
C TRP A 75 3.51 -0.56 -1.36
N GLY A 76 3.30 -1.85 -1.09
CA GLY A 76 4.32 -2.73 -0.53
C GLY A 76 5.54 -2.89 -1.43
N ALA A 77 5.33 -3.03 -2.75
CA ALA A 77 6.42 -3.03 -3.72
C ALA A 77 7.18 -1.70 -3.73
N ILE A 78 6.47 -0.56 -3.73
CA ILE A 78 7.08 0.78 -3.64
C ILE A 78 7.90 0.94 -2.35
N LEU A 79 7.43 0.39 -1.22
CA LEU A 79 8.14 0.45 0.05
C LEU A 79 9.38 -0.47 0.08
N ASN A 80 9.39 -1.54 -0.71
CA ASN A 80 10.54 -2.45 -0.82
C ASN A 80 11.70 -1.86 -1.65
N GLY A 81 11.41 -0.91 -2.55
CA GLY A 81 12.42 -0.14 -3.29
C GLY A 81 12.45 -0.44 -4.78
#